data_AF-A0A9D8WM93-F1
#
_entry.id   AF-A0A9D8WM93-F1
#
_cell.length_a   1.000
_cell.length_b   1.000
_cell.length_c   1.000
_cell.angle_alpha   90.00
_cell.angle_beta   90.00
_cell.angle_gamma   90.00
#
_symmetry.space_group_name_H-M   'P 1'
#
loop_
_entity.id
_entity.type
_entity.pdbx_description
1 polymer ?
#
loop_
_entity_poly.entity_id
_entity_poly.type
_entity_poly.pdbx_seq_one_letter_code
_entity_poly.pdbx_strand_id
1 'polypeptide(L)'
;NLARSYSNPLLGVDLKSGNFNKPKTNGWYADEDFISRYTSLSSMVFQGVKGNEKPELTTMWTLIGYPAASVCVPVWVKGGEKGLPKMLAPDETRHSPMSRNANKLLKTVYTFDLDTSEANAKKYFNWEKLYNLQGNGIMQKVLAKEAEVLPRYKALLDGWRKKNKVDAKQIVELNAKVDEELAAFYKEEFDL
;
A
#
# COMPACT_ATOMS: atom_id res chain seq x y z
N ASN A 1 0.31 8.18 -7.02
CA ASN A 1 0.86 6.85 -6.68
C ASN A 1 0.64 5.93 -7.88
N LEU A 2 1.71 5.55 -8.58
CA LEU A 2 1.65 4.79 -9.85
C LEU A 2 1.11 3.36 -9.63
N ALA A 3 1.52 2.68 -8.56
CA ALA A 3 1.08 1.31 -8.27
C ALA A 3 -0.39 1.19 -7.86
N ARG A 4 -1.09 2.30 -7.63
CA ARG A 4 -2.55 2.32 -7.42
C ARG A 4 -3.26 3.05 -8.56
N SER A 5 -2.64 3.09 -9.74
CA SER A 5 -3.25 3.64 -10.96
C SER A 5 -4.05 2.55 -11.67
N TYR A 6 -5.32 2.83 -11.90
CA TYR A 6 -6.27 1.95 -12.59
C TYR A 6 -6.81 2.64 -13.85
N SER A 7 -5.89 3.26 -14.59
CA SER A 7 -6.14 3.94 -15.84
C SER A 7 -5.38 3.26 -16.98
N ASN A 8 -6.02 3.06 -18.11
CA ASN A 8 -5.41 2.56 -19.33
C ASN A 8 -5.70 3.56 -20.47
N PRO A 9 -4.72 4.37 -20.90
CA PRO A 9 -4.93 5.41 -21.91
C PRO A 9 -5.18 4.85 -23.31
N LEU A 10 -4.66 3.65 -23.63
CA LEU A 10 -4.91 3.00 -24.93
C LEU A 10 -6.38 2.63 -25.08
N LEU A 11 -6.99 2.13 -23.99
CA LEU A 11 -8.41 1.77 -23.95
C LEU A 11 -9.32 2.95 -23.60
N GLY A 12 -8.76 4.12 -23.26
CA GLY A 12 -9.54 5.27 -22.76
C GLY A 12 -10.24 5.00 -21.42
N VAL A 13 -9.69 4.10 -20.60
CA VAL A 13 -10.28 3.66 -19.33
C VAL A 13 -9.65 4.40 -18.15
N ASP A 14 -10.48 4.90 -17.25
CA ASP A 14 -10.10 5.28 -15.89
C ASP A 14 -11.13 4.73 -14.91
N LEU A 15 -10.81 3.63 -14.24
CA LEU A 15 -11.75 2.95 -13.35
C LEU A 15 -12.18 3.83 -12.17
N LYS A 16 -11.37 4.83 -11.77
CA LYS A 16 -11.70 5.75 -10.66
C LYS A 16 -12.69 6.84 -11.05
N SER A 17 -13.00 7.00 -12.34
CA SER A 17 -14.02 7.96 -12.80
C SER A 17 -15.43 7.65 -12.31
N GLY A 18 -15.68 6.44 -11.77
CA GLY A 18 -17.01 5.98 -11.36
C GLY A 18 -17.88 5.49 -12.52
N ASN A 19 -17.43 5.64 -13.77
CA ASN A 19 -18.16 5.14 -14.95
C ASN A 19 -18.02 3.63 -15.16
N PHE A 20 -17.15 2.99 -14.38
CA PHE A 20 -16.75 1.58 -14.46
C PHE A 20 -17.20 0.79 -13.21
N ASN A 21 -18.24 1.29 -12.54
CA ASN A 21 -18.93 0.60 -11.46
C ASN A 21 -20.32 0.17 -11.96
N LYS A 22 -21.04 -0.61 -11.15
CA LYS A 22 -22.45 -0.89 -11.43
C LYS A 22 -23.28 0.39 -11.29
N PRO A 23 -24.35 0.55 -12.09
CA PRO A 23 -24.87 -0.39 -13.09
C PRO A 23 -24.26 -0.24 -14.50
N LYS A 24 -23.32 0.69 -14.72
CA LYS A 24 -22.77 0.98 -16.06
C LYS A 24 -21.92 -0.17 -16.63
N THR A 25 -21.34 -0.98 -15.75
CA THR A 25 -20.53 -2.16 -16.07
C THR A 25 -20.77 -3.25 -15.03
N ASN A 26 -20.13 -4.41 -15.19
CA ASN A 26 -20.24 -5.51 -14.23
C ASN A 26 -19.23 -5.46 -13.07
N GLY A 27 -18.31 -4.47 -13.05
CA GLY A 27 -17.32 -4.30 -11.99
C GLY A 27 -16.12 -5.27 -12.04
N TRP A 28 -15.97 -6.04 -13.12
CA TRP A 28 -14.87 -6.98 -13.32
C TRP A 28 -13.98 -6.54 -14.48
N TYR A 29 -12.66 -6.57 -14.27
CA TYR A 29 -11.68 -6.11 -15.24
C TYR A 29 -10.48 -7.04 -15.30
N ALA A 30 -9.85 -7.12 -16.47
CA ALA A 30 -8.59 -7.84 -16.64
C ALA A 30 -7.49 -7.10 -15.87
N ASP A 31 -6.71 -7.82 -15.05
CA ASP A 31 -5.65 -7.22 -14.24
C ASP A 31 -4.45 -6.77 -15.09
N GLU A 32 -4.23 -7.41 -16.24
CA GLU A 32 -3.17 -7.10 -17.19
C GLU A 32 -3.23 -5.68 -17.77
N ASP A 33 -4.43 -5.07 -17.78
CA ASP A 33 -4.63 -3.69 -18.22
C ASP A 33 -4.07 -2.65 -17.25
N PHE A 34 -3.67 -3.07 -16.05
CA PHE A 34 -3.22 -2.18 -14.98
C PHE A 34 -1.89 -2.62 -14.36
N ILE A 35 -1.32 -1.72 -13.56
CA ILE A 35 0.01 -1.91 -12.95
C ILE A 35 -0.05 -2.88 -11.77
N SER A 36 -1.07 -2.77 -10.92
CA SER A 36 -1.22 -3.64 -9.75
C SER A 36 -2.00 -4.88 -10.12
N ARG A 37 -1.31 -6.01 -10.12
CA ARG A 37 -1.76 -7.32 -10.57
C ARG A 37 -1.86 -8.30 -9.42
N TYR A 38 -2.40 -9.49 -9.69
CA TYR A 38 -2.40 -10.58 -8.71
C TYR A 38 -0.99 -10.92 -8.20
N THR A 39 0.01 -10.80 -9.07
CA THR A 39 1.41 -11.12 -8.77
C THR A 39 2.20 -9.94 -8.18
N SER A 40 1.61 -8.76 -8.01
CA SER A 40 2.29 -7.61 -7.42
C SER A 40 2.50 -7.82 -5.92
N LEU A 41 3.77 -7.97 -5.51
CA LEU A 41 4.15 -8.27 -4.11
C LEU A 41 4.59 -7.05 -3.31
N SER A 42 4.89 -5.93 -3.97
CA SER A 42 5.25 -4.66 -3.33
C SER A 42 5.30 -3.52 -4.35
N SER A 43 5.38 -2.29 -3.85
CA SER A 43 5.76 -1.11 -4.63
C SER A 43 6.58 -0.19 -3.74
N MET A 44 7.74 0.25 -4.22
CA MET A 44 8.66 1.06 -3.42
C MET A 44 9.15 2.27 -4.22
N VAL A 45 9.36 3.38 -3.54
CA VAL A 45 9.99 4.58 -4.12
C VAL A 45 11.17 4.99 -3.26
N PHE A 46 12.35 5.05 -3.88
CA PHE A 46 13.55 5.59 -3.26
C PHE A 46 13.64 7.08 -3.54
N GLN A 47 13.45 7.89 -2.49
CA GLN A 47 13.66 9.31 -2.54
C GLN A 47 15.09 9.63 -2.13
N GLY A 48 15.91 9.98 -3.13
CA GLY A 48 17.28 10.45 -2.93
C GLY A 48 17.35 11.83 -2.25
N VAL A 49 18.58 12.30 -2.10
CA VAL A 49 18.91 13.55 -1.38
C VAL A 49 19.50 14.58 -2.35
N LYS A 50 19.41 15.86 -2.00
CA LYS A 50 20.09 16.94 -2.72
C LYS A 50 21.60 16.89 -2.45
N GLY A 51 22.40 17.56 -3.29
CA GLY A 51 23.86 17.58 -3.14
C GLY A 51 24.37 18.15 -1.80
N ASN A 52 23.57 18.97 -1.11
CA ASN A 52 23.89 19.52 0.21
C ASN A 52 23.27 18.74 1.39
N GLU A 53 22.55 17.64 1.12
CA GLU A 53 21.90 16.79 2.12
C GLU A 53 22.74 15.52 2.38
N LYS A 54 22.77 15.05 3.63
CA LYS A 54 23.47 13.81 3.99
C LYS A 54 22.76 12.59 3.40
N PRO A 55 23.50 11.59 2.89
CA PRO A 55 22.92 10.35 2.34
C PRO A 55 21.97 9.61 3.28
N GLU A 56 22.12 9.77 4.61
CA GLU A 56 21.23 9.15 5.60
C GLU A 56 19.77 9.63 5.52
N LEU A 57 19.50 10.75 4.85
CA LEU A 57 18.15 11.28 4.58
C LEU A 57 17.44 10.55 3.42
N THR A 58 18.13 9.64 2.72
CA THR A 58 17.52 8.80 1.69
C THR A 58 16.36 8.01 2.31
N THR A 59 15.17 8.16 1.73
CA THR A 59 13.94 7.60 2.27
C THR A 59 13.39 6.57 1.30
N MET A 60 13.08 5.36 1.78
CA MET A 60 12.37 4.35 1.00
C MET A 60 10.91 4.32 1.42
N TRP A 61 10.02 4.82 0.56
CA TRP A 61 8.57 4.75 0.76
C TRP A 61 8.07 3.36 0.34
N THR A 62 7.49 2.61 1.27
CA THR A 62 7.27 1.17 1.08
C THR A 62 5.78 0.82 1.12
N LEU A 63 5.34 0.08 0.10
CA LEU A 63 4.12 -0.74 0.12
C LEU A 63 4.55 -2.20 0.02
N ILE A 64 4.19 -3.03 1.00
CA ILE A 64 4.50 -4.46 1.01
C ILE A 64 3.21 -5.29 0.91
N GLY A 65 3.26 -6.38 0.15
CA GLY A 65 2.09 -7.12 -0.29
C GLY A 65 1.38 -6.45 -1.46
N TYR A 66 0.08 -6.74 -1.62
CA TYR A 66 -0.72 -6.17 -2.70
C TYR A 66 -0.87 -4.63 -2.55
N PRO A 67 -0.34 -3.81 -3.50
CA PRO A 67 -0.25 -2.36 -3.32
C PRO A 67 -1.58 -1.64 -3.05
N ALA A 68 -2.68 -2.12 -3.61
CA ALA A 68 -4.00 -1.52 -3.41
C ALA A 68 -4.59 -1.77 -2.01
N ALA A 69 -4.02 -2.71 -1.25
CA ALA A 69 -4.49 -3.11 0.07
C ALA A 69 -3.45 -2.88 1.19
N SER A 70 -2.34 -2.20 0.89
CA SER A 70 -1.22 -1.95 1.80
C SER A 70 -1.09 -0.46 2.13
N VAL A 71 -0.79 -0.08 3.37
CA VAL A 71 -0.54 1.32 3.75
C VAL A 71 0.94 1.68 3.53
N CYS A 72 1.23 2.86 2.96
CA CYS A 72 2.60 3.29 2.74
C CYS A 72 3.30 3.64 4.07
N VAL A 73 4.42 2.98 4.35
CA VAL A 73 5.27 3.26 5.49
C VAL A 73 6.72 3.46 5.02
N PRO A 74 7.37 4.59 5.35
CA PRO A 74 8.75 4.83 4.98
C PRO A 74 9.74 4.11 5.90
N VAL A 75 10.92 3.81 5.36
CA VAL A 75 12.06 3.29 6.13
C VAL A 75 13.36 4.02 5.77
N TRP A 76 14.30 4.02 6.71
CA TRP A 76 15.61 4.67 6.58
C TRP A 76 16.72 3.73 7.03
N VAL A 77 17.81 3.67 6.24
CA VAL A 77 18.99 2.86 6.57
C VAL A 77 19.54 3.22 7.96
N LYS A 78 19.48 4.50 8.33
CA LYS A 78 19.96 4.99 9.63
C LYS A 78 19.24 4.36 10.84
N GLY A 79 18.00 3.92 10.66
CA GLY A 79 17.23 3.26 11.72
C GLY A 79 17.78 1.87 12.07
N GLY A 80 18.52 1.23 11.16
CA GLY A 80 18.97 -0.16 11.32
C GLY A 80 17.80 -1.10 11.59
N GLU A 81 18.09 -2.24 12.23
CA GLU A 81 17.09 -3.25 12.59
C GLU A 81 16.00 -2.69 13.53
N LYS A 82 16.40 -1.90 14.53
CA LYS A 82 15.46 -1.31 15.51
C LYS A 82 14.50 -0.30 14.89
N GLY A 83 14.91 0.34 13.80
CA GLY A 83 14.10 1.32 13.07
C GLY A 83 13.26 0.71 11.96
N LEU A 84 13.22 -0.62 11.80
CA LEU A 84 12.31 -1.27 10.86
C LEU A 84 10.91 -1.38 11.51
N PRO A 85 9.84 -0.88 10.86
CA PRO A 85 8.47 -1.04 11.39
C PRO A 85 8.11 -2.52 11.49
N LYS A 86 7.51 -2.93 12.60
CA LYS A 86 7.07 -4.32 12.84
C LYS A 86 6.03 -4.76 11.81
N MET A 87 5.19 -3.86 11.32
CA MET A 87 4.24 -4.16 10.24
C MET A 87 4.94 -4.58 8.95
N LEU A 88 6.17 -4.12 8.69
CA LEU A 88 6.95 -4.45 7.50
C LEU A 88 7.95 -5.60 7.73
N ALA A 89 8.41 -5.79 8.97
CA ALA A 89 9.35 -6.83 9.34
C ALA A 89 8.69 -8.23 9.41
N PRO A 90 9.44 -9.32 9.17
CA PRO A 90 8.92 -10.66 9.41
C PRO A 90 8.64 -10.86 10.90
N ASP A 91 7.46 -11.42 11.21
CA ASP A 91 7.13 -11.89 12.56
C ASP A 91 7.49 -13.38 12.74
N GLU A 92 6.96 -14.02 13.79
CA GLU A 92 7.17 -15.44 14.09
C GLU A 92 6.76 -16.38 12.94
N THR A 93 5.85 -15.96 12.06
CA THR A 93 5.43 -16.72 10.89
C THR A 93 6.37 -16.53 9.68
N ARG A 94 7.46 -15.77 9.84
CA ARG A 94 8.42 -15.38 8.79
C ARG A 94 7.82 -14.53 7.66
N HIS A 95 6.68 -13.89 7.91
CA HIS A 95 6.02 -12.99 6.98
C HIS A 95 5.75 -11.63 7.63
N SER A 96 5.76 -10.57 6.82
CA SER A 96 5.30 -9.24 7.24
C SER A 96 3.80 -9.28 7.58
N PRO A 97 3.36 -8.77 8.73
CA PRO A 97 1.94 -8.61 9.05
C PRO A 97 1.18 -7.82 7.98
N MET A 98 1.74 -6.69 7.51
CA MET A 98 1.17 -5.88 6.43
C MET A 98 0.99 -6.69 5.14
N SER A 99 2.02 -7.45 4.73
CA SER A 99 1.96 -8.29 3.54
C SER A 99 0.91 -9.39 3.66
N ARG A 100 0.83 -10.05 4.83
CA ARG A 100 -0.18 -11.06 5.12
C ARG A 100 -1.59 -10.49 5.00
N ASN A 101 -1.84 -9.32 5.58
CA ASN A 101 -3.15 -8.68 5.55
C ASN A 101 -3.51 -8.24 4.13
N ALA A 102 -2.59 -7.59 3.41
CA ALA A 102 -2.79 -7.22 2.02
C ALA A 102 -3.07 -8.43 1.11
N ASN A 103 -2.42 -9.58 1.35
CA ASN A 103 -2.65 -10.81 0.60
C ASN A 103 -3.99 -11.48 0.93
N LYS A 104 -4.45 -11.43 2.19
CA LYS A 104 -5.80 -11.87 2.55
C LYS A 104 -6.84 -11.03 1.80
N LEU A 105 -6.66 -9.71 1.75
CA LEU A 105 -7.53 -8.79 1.02
C LEU A 105 -7.47 -9.02 -0.49
N LEU A 106 -6.29 -9.23 -1.08
CA LEU A 106 -6.10 -9.60 -2.47
C LEU A 106 -6.98 -10.79 -2.88
N LYS A 107 -7.01 -11.85 -2.06
CA LYS A 107 -7.83 -13.04 -2.32
C LYS A 107 -9.33 -12.77 -2.35
N THR A 108 -9.81 -11.70 -1.71
CA THR A 108 -11.23 -11.30 -1.79
C THR A 108 -11.58 -10.55 -3.08
N VAL A 109 -10.56 -9.96 -3.72
CA VAL A 109 -10.69 -9.18 -4.96
C VAL A 109 -10.63 -10.12 -6.18
N TYR A 110 -9.78 -11.13 -6.15
CA TYR A 110 -9.60 -12.13 -7.21
C TYR A 110 -10.39 -13.39 -6.87
N THR A 111 -11.71 -13.28 -6.99
CA THR A 111 -12.67 -14.36 -6.68
C THR A 111 -13.43 -14.84 -7.91
N PHE A 112 -12.99 -14.44 -9.11
CA PHE A 112 -13.71 -14.77 -10.34
C PHE A 112 -13.61 -16.27 -10.62
N ASP A 113 -14.68 -17.00 -10.33
CA ASP A 113 -14.79 -18.42 -10.63
C ASP A 113 -15.40 -18.57 -12.03
N LEU A 114 -14.53 -18.61 -13.03
CA LEU A 114 -14.86 -19.26 -14.29
C LEU A 114 -14.59 -20.73 -14.06
N ASP A 115 -15.50 -21.62 -14.45
CA ASP A 115 -15.45 -23.10 -14.43
C ASP A 115 -14.21 -23.75 -15.12
N THR A 116 -13.09 -23.05 -15.23
CA THR A 116 -11.86 -23.41 -15.93
C THR A 116 -10.61 -22.85 -15.22
N SER A 117 -9.99 -23.68 -14.39
CA SER A 117 -8.62 -23.54 -13.82
C SER A 117 -8.33 -22.31 -12.94
N GLU A 118 -7.59 -22.55 -11.86
CA GLU A 118 -7.07 -21.53 -10.93
C GLU A 118 -6.27 -20.40 -11.62
N ALA A 119 -5.75 -20.65 -12.84
CA ALA A 119 -5.01 -19.68 -13.63
C ALA A 119 -5.89 -18.57 -14.22
N ASN A 120 -7.16 -18.85 -14.54
CA ASN A 120 -8.07 -17.84 -15.10
C ASN A 120 -8.69 -16.97 -14.00
N ALA A 121 -8.92 -17.52 -12.81
CA ALA A 121 -9.44 -16.78 -11.65
C ALA A 121 -8.52 -15.63 -11.21
N LYS A 122 -7.22 -15.71 -11.53
CA LYS A 122 -6.20 -14.71 -11.18
C LYS A 122 -6.07 -13.58 -12.21
N LYS A 123 -6.76 -13.66 -13.35
CA LYS A 123 -6.69 -12.66 -14.45
C LYS A 123 -7.71 -11.55 -14.33
N TYR A 124 -8.76 -11.76 -13.54
CA TYR A 124 -9.84 -10.79 -13.38
C TYR A 124 -10.01 -10.42 -11.92
N PHE A 125 -10.20 -9.13 -11.67
CA PHE A 125 -10.35 -8.59 -10.33
C PHE A 125 -11.67 -7.82 -10.20
N ASN A 126 -12.28 -7.90 -9.02
CA ASN A 126 -13.49 -7.16 -8.70
C ASN A 126 -13.14 -5.73 -8.28
N TRP A 127 -13.39 -4.78 -9.17
CA TRP A 127 -13.11 -3.37 -8.92
C TRP A 127 -13.88 -2.80 -7.75
N GLU A 128 -15.15 -3.17 -7.58
CA GLU A 128 -16.02 -2.61 -6.53
C GLU A 128 -15.58 -3.01 -5.11
N LYS A 129 -14.79 -4.09 -4.98
CA LYS A 129 -14.12 -4.44 -3.72
C LYS A 129 -12.98 -3.50 -3.38
N LEU A 130 -12.27 -2.99 -4.39
CA LEU A 130 -11.16 -2.06 -4.20
C LEU A 130 -11.65 -0.61 -4.09
N TYR A 131 -12.57 -0.22 -4.95
CA TYR A 131 -13.02 1.14 -5.11
C TYR A 131 -14.46 1.18 -5.60
N ASN A 132 -15.33 1.85 -4.85
CA ASN A 132 -16.74 1.95 -5.16
C ASN A 132 -17.29 3.35 -4.84
N LEU A 133 -18.52 3.58 -5.28
CA LEU A 133 -19.20 4.87 -5.10
C LEU A 133 -19.58 5.14 -3.63
N GLN A 134 -19.65 4.10 -2.79
CA GLN A 134 -19.95 4.22 -1.36
C GLN A 134 -18.73 4.71 -0.56
N GLY A 135 -17.54 4.75 -1.16
CA GLY A 135 -16.34 5.27 -0.48
C GLY A 135 -15.65 4.27 0.45
N ASN A 136 -16.12 3.02 0.51
CA ASN A 136 -15.70 2.03 1.50
C ASN A 136 -14.91 0.85 0.94
N GLY A 137 -14.47 0.94 -0.32
CA GLY A 137 -13.60 -0.06 -0.93
C GLY A 137 -12.27 -0.19 -0.18
N ILE A 138 -11.63 -1.35 -0.30
CA ILE A 138 -10.36 -1.66 0.39
C ILE A 138 -9.32 -0.57 0.17
N MET A 139 -9.14 -0.15 -1.09
CA MET A 139 -8.16 0.87 -1.45
C MET A 139 -8.54 2.24 -0.89
N GLN A 140 -9.84 2.57 -0.80
CA GLN A 140 -10.32 3.84 -0.23
C GLN A 140 -10.01 3.91 1.27
N LYS A 141 -10.32 2.84 2.02
CA LYS A 141 -10.00 2.74 3.45
C LYS A 141 -8.50 2.83 3.72
N VAL A 142 -7.69 2.10 2.96
CA VAL A 142 -6.21 2.12 3.06
C VAL A 142 -5.64 3.51 2.72
N LEU A 143 -6.17 4.18 1.70
CA LEU A 143 -5.76 5.54 1.34
C LEU A 143 -6.14 6.57 2.41
N ALA A 144 -7.29 6.40 3.07
CA ALA A 144 -7.69 7.25 4.20
C ALA A 144 -6.70 7.09 5.37
N LYS A 145 -6.38 5.85 5.76
CA LYS A 145 -5.37 5.58 6.80
C LYS A 145 -3.99 6.12 6.42
N GLU A 146 -3.59 5.98 5.16
CA GLU A 146 -2.35 6.54 4.64
C GLU A 146 -2.30 8.07 4.76
N ALA A 147 -3.41 8.76 4.52
CA ALA A 147 -3.52 10.21 4.68
C ALA A 147 -3.41 10.68 6.14
N GLU A 148 -3.73 9.84 7.12
CA GLU A 148 -3.54 10.12 8.56
C GLU A 148 -2.09 9.92 9.01
N VAL A 149 -1.42 8.89 8.46
CA VAL A 149 -0.10 8.44 8.93
C VAL A 149 1.05 9.17 8.21
N LEU A 150 0.98 9.30 6.88
CA LEU A 150 2.09 9.87 6.09
C LEU A 150 2.48 11.31 6.49
N PRO A 151 1.56 12.23 6.84
CA PRO A 151 1.95 13.57 7.27
C PRO A 151 2.88 13.57 8.48
N ARG A 152 2.76 12.60 9.39
CA ARG A 152 3.60 12.48 10.59
C ARG A 152 5.04 12.14 10.22
N TYR A 153 5.21 11.19 9.30
CA TYR A 153 6.53 10.85 8.75
C TYR A 153 7.14 12.00 7.94
N LYS A 154 6.33 12.69 7.13
CA LYS A 154 6.79 13.86 6.37
C LYS A 154 7.27 14.97 7.29
N ALA A 155 6.54 15.26 8.37
CA ALA A 155 6.94 16.26 9.36
C ALA A 155 8.29 15.92 10.02
N LEU A 156 8.52 14.65 10.39
CA LEU A 156 9.83 14.21 10.89
C LEU A 156 10.93 14.39 9.83
N LEU A 157 10.70 13.92 8.60
CA LEU A 157 11.66 14.00 7.52
C LEU A 157 12.02 15.46 7.18
N ASP A 158 11.05 16.36 7.15
CA ASP A 158 11.28 17.78 6.92
C ASP A 158 12.09 18.42 8.06
N GLY A 159 11.84 18.00 9.31
CA GLY A 159 12.66 18.37 10.46
C GLY A 159 14.12 17.90 10.32
N TRP A 160 14.33 16.66 9.89
CA TRP A 160 15.67 16.09 9.67
C TRP A 160 16.40 16.75 8.51
N ARG A 161 15.70 17.09 7.43
CA ARG A 161 16.28 17.84 6.30
C ARG A 161 16.77 19.21 6.71
N LYS A 162 16.00 19.96 7.51
CA LYS A 162 16.42 21.25 8.06
C LYS A 162 17.67 21.14 8.93
N LYS A 163 17.79 20.05 9.69
CA LYS A 163 18.96 19.75 10.55
C LYS A 163 20.10 19.02 9.83
N ASN A 164 19.87 18.63 8.58
CA ASN A 164 20.71 17.75 7.78
C ASN A 164 21.20 16.50 8.54
N LYS A 165 20.30 15.89 9.33
CA LYS A 165 20.62 14.76 10.21
C LYS A 165 19.37 13.97 10.57
N VAL A 166 19.44 12.65 10.40
CA VAL A 166 18.38 11.74 10.85
C VAL A 166 18.53 11.42 12.33
N ASP A 167 17.42 11.43 13.05
CA ASP A 167 17.34 10.99 14.44
C ASP A 167 16.73 9.58 14.51
N ALA A 168 17.59 8.58 14.78
CA ALA A 168 17.18 7.19 14.85
C ALA A 168 16.18 6.92 15.98
N LYS A 169 16.22 7.68 17.09
CA LYS A 169 15.27 7.52 18.19
C LYS A 169 13.85 7.89 17.74
N GLN A 170 13.73 8.97 16.98
CA GLN A 170 12.44 9.42 16.43
C GLN A 170 11.86 8.43 15.40
N ILE A 171 12.71 7.71 14.66
CA ILE A 171 12.26 6.59 13.79
C ILE A 171 11.58 5.51 14.63
N VAL A 172 12.26 5.01 15.66
CA VAL A 172 11.75 3.93 16.51
C VAL A 172 10.45 4.33 17.20
N GLU A 173 10.40 5.54 17.75
CA GLU A 173 9.23 6.05 18.47
C GLU A 173 8.01 6.23 17.56
N LEU A 174 8.17 6.76 16.36
CA LEU A 174 7.04 6.91 15.44
C LEU A 174 6.59 5.56 14.88
N ASN A 175 7.53 4.68 14.53
CA ASN A 175 7.19 3.35 14.02
C ASN A 175 6.40 2.53 15.04
N ALA A 176 6.79 2.54 16.32
CA ALA A 176 6.05 1.82 17.35
C ALA A 176 4.57 2.24 17.43
N LYS A 177 4.30 3.55 17.38
CA LYS A 177 2.93 4.08 17.39
C LYS A 177 2.16 3.72 16.12
N VAL A 178 2.80 3.90 14.96
CA VAL A 178 2.18 3.59 13.67
C VAL A 178 1.93 2.09 13.51
N ASP A 179 2.81 1.23 14.01
CA ASP A 179 2.63 -0.22 13.99
C ASP A 179 1.36 -0.63 14.75
N GLU A 180 1.15 -0.08 15.96
CA GLU A 180 -0.07 -0.30 16.76
C GLU A 180 -1.33 0.22 16.05
N GLU A 181 -1.28 1.43 15.51
CA GLU A 181 -2.40 2.04 14.76
C GLU A 181 -2.77 1.23 13.51
N LEU A 182 -1.77 0.71 12.79
CA LEU A 182 -2.00 -0.09 11.60
C LEU A 182 -2.53 -1.49 11.93
N ALA A 183 -2.04 -2.12 12.99
CA ALA A 183 -2.58 -3.39 13.47
C ALA A 183 -4.05 -3.24 13.86
N ALA A 184 -4.40 -2.19 14.61
CA ALA A 184 -5.78 -1.88 14.97
C ALA A 184 -6.64 -1.61 13.73
N PHE A 185 -6.14 -0.81 12.78
CA PHE A 185 -6.84 -0.51 11.53
C PHE A 185 -7.21 -1.77 10.74
N TYR A 186 -6.28 -2.70 10.53
CA TYR A 186 -6.58 -3.92 9.77
C TYR A 186 -7.59 -4.82 10.49
N LYS A 187 -7.52 -4.87 11.83
CA LYS A 187 -8.48 -5.59 12.65
C LYS A 187 -9.87 -4.97 12.58
N GLU A 188 -9.98 -3.66 12.74
CA GLU A 188 -11.27 -2.95 12.79
C GLU A 188 -11.96 -2.89 11.42
N GLU A 189 -11.20 -2.62 10.35
CA GLU A 189 -11.77 -2.38 9.03
C GLU A 189 -11.99 -3.65 8.20
N PHE A 190 -11.26 -4.73 8.54
CA PHE A 190 -11.20 -5.96 7.75
C PHE A 190 -11.20 -7.26 8.55
N ASP A 191 -11.22 -7.21 9.90
CA ASP A 191 -11.14 -8.40 10.78
C ASP A 191 -9.84 -9.22 10.56
N LEU A 192 -8.70 -8.53 10.37
CA LEU A 192 -7.41 -9.12 10.02
C LEU A 192 -6.29 -8.95 11.05
#